data_AF-A0A3A6PEQ9-F1
#
_entry.id   AF-A0A3A6PEQ9-F1
#
_cell.length_a   1.000
_cell.length_b   1.000
_cell.length_c   1.000
_cell.angle_alpha   90.00
_cell.angle_beta   90.00
_cell.angle_gamma   90.00
#
_symmetry.space_group_name_H-M   'P 1'
#
loop_
_entity.id
_entity.type
_entity.pdbx_description
1 polymer ?
#
loop_
_entity_poly.entity_id
_entity_poly.type
_entity_poly.pdbx_seq_one_letter_code
_entity_poly.pdbx_strand_id
1 'polypeptide(L)'
;MIEQYSFGRMVISGRVYSADLKIINNRVVADWWRKAGHVVDVDDVADILAAKPQCLVIGKGKPGLMRVSPELAAELREQGIELVAEPTESAVATFNRLAAAGRQVAAGFHLSC
;
A
#
# COMPACT_ATOMS: atom_id res chain seq x y z
N MET A 1 1.91 0.31 -13.48
CA MET A 1 2.66 1.43 -12.88
C MET A 1 3.91 0.93 -12.19
N ILE A 2 3.80 -0.06 -11.30
CA ILE A 2 4.96 -0.69 -10.66
C ILE A 2 5.59 -1.63 -11.69
N GLU A 3 6.88 -1.45 -11.95
CA GLU A 3 7.62 -2.20 -12.97
C GLU A 3 8.27 -3.45 -12.37
N GLN A 4 8.84 -3.32 -11.18
CA GLN A 4 9.55 -4.40 -10.50
C GLN A 4 9.42 -4.29 -8.99
N TYR A 5 9.43 -5.44 -8.33
CA TYR A 5 9.58 -5.56 -6.88
C TYR A 5 10.58 -6.69 -6.57
N SER A 6 11.44 -6.44 -5.60
CA SER A 6 12.29 -7.42 -4.94
C SER A 6 12.43 -7.03 -3.47
N PHE A 7 12.96 -7.92 -2.62
CA PHE A 7 13.14 -7.61 -1.20
C PHE A 7 13.94 -6.30 -1.01
N GLY A 8 13.36 -5.35 -0.28
CA GLY A 8 13.93 -4.03 0.00
C GLY A 8 14.00 -3.08 -1.21
N ARG A 9 13.34 -3.40 -2.35
CA ARG A 9 13.46 -2.59 -3.56
C ARG A 9 12.21 -2.63 -4.44
N MET A 10 11.76 -1.46 -4.90
CA MET A 10 10.67 -1.33 -5.85
C MET A 10 11.05 -0.34 -6.96
N VAL A 11 10.62 -0.61 -8.20
CA VAL A 11 10.81 0.30 -9.35
C VAL A 11 9.45 0.78 -9.83
N ILE A 12 9.27 2.10 -9.87
CA ILE A 12 8.04 2.75 -10.31
C ILE A 12 8.41 3.88 -11.26
N SER A 13 7.92 3.82 -12.50
CA SER A 13 8.19 4.83 -13.53
C SER A 13 9.69 5.09 -13.72
N GLY A 14 10.49 4.01 -13.81
CA GLY A 14 11.95 4.05 -13.94
C GLY A 14 12.73 4.48 -12.69
N ARG A 15 12.05 4.89 -11.60
CA ARG A 15 12.72 5.31 -10.35
C ARG A 15 12.76 4.17 -9.34
N VAL A 16 13.93 4.00 -8.73
CA VAL A 16 14.17 3.00 -7.68
C VAL A 16 13.83 3.58 -6.31
N TYR A 17 13.11 2.79 -5.51
CA TYR A 17 12.81 3.06 -4.10
C TYR A 17 13.34 1.89 -3.26
N SER A 18 13.99 2.20 -2.15
CA SER A 18 14.58 1.22 -1.22
C SER A 18 13.98 1.28 0.19
N ALA A 19 12.99 2.15 0.40
CA ALA A 19 12.22 2.25 1.63
C ALA A 19 10.75 2.00 1.34
N ASP A 20 10.00 1.70 2.39
CA ASP A 20 8.55 1.60 2.34
C ASP A 20 7.93 2.86 1.73
N LEU A 21 6.85 2.69 0.99
CA LEU A 21 6.24 3.79 0.24
C LEU A 21 4.73 3.64 0.14
N LYS A 22 4.07 4.75 -0.13
CA LYS A 22 2.66 4.78 -0.54
C LYS A 22 2.54 5.24 -1.99
N ILE A 23 1.44 4.85 -2.62
CA ILE A 23 1.01 5.37 -3.92
C ILE A 23 -0.40 5.94 -3.73
N ILE A 24 -0.57 7.23 -3.99
CA ILE A 24 -1.83 7.95 -3.78
C ILE A 24 -2.06 8.82 -5.01
N ASN A 25 -3.23 8.69 -5.65
CA ASN A 25 -3.56 9.44 -6.86
C ASN A 25 -2.45 9.38 -7.93
N ASN A 26 -1.92 8.18 -8.15
CA ASN A 26 -0.84 7.92 -9.11
C ASN A 26 0.49 8.62 -8.79
N ARG A 27 0.69 9.07 -7.54
CA ARG A 27 1.94 9.70 -7.07
C ARG A 27 2.56 8.86 -5.97
N VAL A 28 3.88 8.74 -5.99
CA VAL A 28 4.63 8.04 -4.94
C VAL A 28 4.87 8.99 -3.78
N VAL A 29 4.50 8.55 -2.57
CA VAL A 29 4.91 9.14 -1.30
C VAL A 29 5.97 8.20 -0.73
N ALA A 30 7.23 8.60 -0.87
CA ALA A 30 8.37 7.81 -0.40
C ALA A 30 8.52 7.89 1.12
N ASP A 31 9.37 7.02 1.67
CA ASP A 31 9.78 7.02 3.08
C ASP A 31 8.60 6.92 4.04
N TRP A 32 7.67 6.02 3.72
CA TRP A 32 6.48 5.80 4.52
C TRP A 32 6.85 5.16 5.87
N TRP A 33 6.86 6.01 6.89
CA TRP A 33 7.07 5.61 8.28
C TRP A 33 5.75 5.21 8.94
N ARG A 34 5.77 4.10 9.68
CA ARG A 34 4.64 3.62 10.50
C ARG A 34 4.95 3.78 11.97
N LYS A 35 3.92 4.01 12.79
CA LYS A 35 4.06 4.04 14.25
C LYS A 35 4.59 2.74 14.85
N ALA A 36 4.21 1.60 14.26
CA ALA A 36 4.72 0.28 14.63
C ALA A 36 5.19 -0.48 13.37
N GLY A 37 6.35 -1.14 13.45
CA GLY A 37 6.99 -1.74 12.27
C GLY A 37 6.12 -2.77 11.52
N HIS A 38 5.31 -3.54 12.25
CA HIS A 38 4.50 -4.64 11.71
C HIS A 38 2.98 -4.40 11.80
N VAL A 39 2.53 -3.20 12.14
CA VAL A 39 1.10 -2.86 12.14
C VAL A 39 0.92 -1.54 11.40
N VAL A 40 0.01 -1.53 10.42
CA VAL A 40 -0.48 -0.31 9.79
C VAL A 40 -1.73 0.13 10.53
N ASP A 41 -1.71 1.36 11.03
CA ASP A 41 -2.83 1.97 11.72
C ASP A 41 -3.41 3.17 10.96
N VAL A 42 -4.54 3.70 11.43
CA VAL A 42 -5.28 4.82 10.82
C VAL A 42 -4.37 6.01 10.52
N ASP A 43 -3.53 6.39 11.49
CA ASP A 43 -2.64 7.54 11.36
C ASP A 43 -1.53 7.35 10.31
N ASP A 44 -1.13 6.11 10.05
CA ASP A 44 -0.08 5.81 9.06
C ASP A 44 -0.56 6.06 7.63
N VAL A 45 -1.88 6.04 7.42
CA VAL A 45 -2.55 6.14 6.12
C VAL A 45 -3.57 7.29 6.05
N ALA A 46 -3.48 8.28 6.94
CA ALA A 46 -4.41 9.41 6.97
C ALA A 46 -4.48 10.18 5.63
N ASP A 47 -3.37 10.27 4.90
CA ASP A 47 -3.31 10.85 3.55
C ASP A 47 -4.04 10.02 2.49
N ILE A 48 -4.01 8.69 2.62
CA ILE A 48 -4.80 7.77 1.79
C ILE A 48 -6.29 7.95 2.09
N LEU A 49 -6.67 8.00 3.37
CA LEU A 49 -8.07 8.19 3.77
C LEU A 49 -8.60 9.54 3.26
N ALA A 50 -7.80 10.61 3.37
CA ALA A 50 -8.15 11.92 2.83
C ALA A 50 -8.34 11.91 1.29
N ALA A 51 -7.59 11.07 0.58
CA ALA A 51 -7.72 10.90 -0.87
C ALA A 51 -8.96 10.09 -1.28
N LYS A 52 -9.62 9.38 -0.36
CA LYS A 52 -10.86 8.60 -0.57
C LYS A 52 -10.83 7.68 -1.81
N PRO A 53 -9.82 6.79 -1.93
CA PRO A 53 -9.77 5.84 -3.03
C PRO A 53 -10.94 4.84 -2.95
N GLN A 54 -11.24 4.17 -4.06
CA GLN A 54 -12.18 3.04 -4.07
C GLN A 54 -11.58 1.79 -3.41
N CYS A 55 -10.26 1.66 -3.42
CA CYS A 55 -9.55 0.52 -2.86
C CYS A 55 -8.20 0.94 -2.28
N LEU A 56 -7.84 0.36 -1.14
CA LEU A 56 -6.52 0.40 -0.54
C LEU A 56 -5.87 -0.99 -0.61
N VAL A 57 -4.73 -1.07 -1.30
CA VAL A 57 -3.87 -2.27 -1.34
C VAL A 57 -2.71 -2.12 -0.35
N ILE A 58 -2.58 -3.05 0.59
CA ILE A 58 -1.48 -3.12 1.55
C ILE A 58 -0.57 -4.31 1.22
N GLY A 59 0.67 -4.00 0.83
CA GLY A 59 1.75 -4.98 0.72
C GLY A 59 2.39 -5.22 2.07
N LYS A 60 2.25 -6.43 2.60
CA LYS A 60 2.61 -6.80 3.98
C LYS A 60 4.09 -7.14 4.21
N GLY A 61 4.94 -6.87 3.22
CA GLY A 61 6.32 -7.34 3.17
C GLY A 61 6.44 -8.78 2.68
N LYS A 62 7.61 -9.36 2.91
CA LYS A 62 7.94 -10.77 2.68
C LYS A 62 8.49 -11.36 3.98
N PRO A 63 7.85 -12.37 4.61
CA PRO A 63 6.81 -13.23 4.04
C PRO A 63 5.37 -12.69 4.18
N GLY A 64 5.16 -11.45 4.64
CA GLY A 64 3.82 -10.86 4.76
C GLY A 64 3.29 -10.80 6.19
N LEU A 65 4.16 -10.48 7.15
CA LEU A 65 3.88 -10.47 8.59
C LEU A 65 3.26 -9.17 9.08
N MET A 66 3.39 -8.08 8.32
CA MET A 66 2.73 -6.82 8.65
C MET A 66 1.20 -7.01 8.63
N ARG A 67 0.51 -6.44 9.61
CA ARG A 67 -0.94 -6.53 9.77
C ARG A 67 -1.58 -5.15 9.61
N VAL A 68 -2.85 -5.15 9.23
CA VAL A 68 -3.70 -3.95 9.29
C VAL A 68 -4.40 -3.97 10.64
N SER A 69 -4.43 -2.84 11.36
CA SER A 69 -5.13 -2.74 12.63
C SER A 69 -6.65 -2.95 12.43
N PRO A 70 -7.35 -3.56 13.42
CA PRO A 70 -8.81 -3.63 13.39
C PRO A 70 -9.48 -2.27 13.21
N GLU A 71 -8.90 -1.23 13.82
CA GLU A 71 -9.34 0.16 13.77
C GLU A 71 -9.28 0.70 12.34
N LEU A 72 -8.15 0.51 11.65
CA LEU A 72 -8.03 0.88 10.25
C LEU A 72 -8.97 0.08 9.35
N ALA A 73 -9.14 -1.22 9.58
CA ALA A 73 -10.08 -2.04 8.82
C ALA A 73 -11.54 -1.55 8.98
N ALA A 74 -11.92 -1.14 10.19
CA ALA A 74 -13.24 -0.56 10.47
C ALA A 74 -13.42 0.78 9.77
N GLU A 75 -12.45 1.69 9.89
CA GLU A 75 -12.48 3.02 9.25
C GLU A 75 -12.62 2.90 7.71
N LEU A 76 -11.84 2.02 7.09
CA LEU A 76 -11.93 1.78 5.64
C LEU A 76 -13.32 1.28 5.25
N ARG A 77 -13.90 0.36 6.03
CA ARG A 77 -15.25 -0.15 5.80
C ARG A 77 -16.31 0.94 5.93
N GLU A 78 -16.22 1.79 6.94
CA GLU A 78 -17.13 2.92 7.15
C GLU A 78 -17.07 3.94 6.02
N GLN A 79 -15.87 4.19 5.48
CA GLN A 79 -15.67 5.04 4.31
C GLN A 79 -15.99 4.36 2.97
N GLY A 80 -16.37 3.08 2.97
CA GLY A 80 -16.66 2.32 1.74
C GLY A 80 -15.42 2.01 0.89
N ILE A 81 -14.24 2.01 1.49
CA ILE A 81 -12.95 1.73 0.84
C ILE A 81 -12.67 0.24 0.95
N GLU A 82 -12.51 -0.44 -0.19
CA GLU A 82 -12.16 -1.86 -0.23
C GLU A 82 -10.71 -2.07 0.23
N LEU A 83 -10.50 -2.90 1.26
CA LEU A 83 -9.16 -3.27 1.72
C LEU A 83 -8.70 -4.59 1.09
N VAL A 84 -7.52 -4.57 0.48
CA VAL A 84 -6.79 -5.78 0.05
C VAL A 84 -5.44 -5.82 0.76
N ALA A 85 -5.17 -6.86 1.54
CA ALA A 85 -3.92 -7.00 2.30
C ALA A 85 -3.22 -8.34 1.99
N GLU A 86 -2.10 -8.28 1.27
CA GLU A 86 -1.43 -9.45 0.69
C GLU A 86 0.09 -9.36 0.91
N PRO A 87 0.87 -10.46 0.77
CA PRO A 87 2.32 -10.35 0.63
C PRO A 87 2.68 -9.37 -0.49
N THR A 88 3.76 -8.60 -0.33
CA THR A 88 4.05 -7.46 -1.23
C THR A 88 4.15 -7.87 -2.70
N GLU A 89 4.66 -9.06 -3.00
CA GLU A 89 4.74 -9.60 -4.35
C GLU A 89 3.35 -9.72 -5.02
N SER A 90 2.37 -10.30 -4.32
CA SER A 90 0.99 -10.40 -4.78
C SER A 90 0.29 -9.04 -4.81
N ALA A 91 0.52 -8.22 -3.79
CA ALA A 91 -0.06 -6.88 -3.68
C ALA A 91 0.34 -5.98 -4.85
N VAL A 92 1.58 -6.08 -5.34
CA VAL A 92 2.06 -5.37 -6.54
C VAL A 92 1.26 -5.77 -7.78
N ALA A 93 1.02 -7.07 -7.98
CA ALA A 93 0.22 -7.57 -9.09
C ALA A 93 -1.24 -7.08 -8.98
N THR A 94 -1.83 -7.15 -7.79
CA THR A 94 -3.18 -6.68 -7.51
C THR A 94 -3.33 -5.18 -7.77
N PHE A 95 -2.42 -4.35 -7.26
CA PHE A 95 -2.42 -2.91 -7.49
C PHE A 95 -2.34 -2.57 -8.99
N ASN A 96 -1.40 -3.17 -9.71
CA ASN A 96 -1.24 -2.92 -11.15
C ASN A 96 -2.49 -3.31 -11.95
N ARG A 97 -3.12 -4.45 -11.61
CA ARG A 97 -4.37 -4.90 -12.25
C ARG A 97 -5.51 -3.91 -12.01
N LEU A 98 -5.71 -3.47 -10.76
CA LEU A 98 -6.77 -2.54 -10.39
C LEU A 98 -6.57 -1.16 -11.04
N ALA A 99 -5.34 -0.66 -11.03
CA ALA A 99 -4.99 0.60 -11.69
C ALA A 99 -5.18 0.53 -13.21
N ALA A 100 -4.78 -0.58 -13.85
CA ALA A 100 -4.98 -0.80 -15.28
C ALA A 100 -6.46 -0.89 -15.67
N ALA A 101 -7.33 -1.35 -14.76
CA ALA A 101 -8.78 -1.35 -14.92
C ALA A 101 -9.42 0.04 -14.69
N GLY A 102 -8.64 1.10 -14.45
CA GLY A 102 -9.13 2.45 -14.24
C GLY A 102 -9.75 2.71 -12.87
N ARG A 103 -9.59 1.79 -11.90
CA ARG A 103 -10.07 2.01 -10.53
C ARG A 103 -9.21 3.05 -9.82
N GLN A 104 -9.84 3.85 -8.96
CA GLN A 104 -9.14 4.74 -8.05
C GLN A 104 -8.56 3.92 -6.90
N VAL A 105 -7.32 3.48 -7.05
CA VAL A 105 -6.63 2.62 -6.08
C VAL A 105 -5.47 3.38 -5.44
N ALA A 106 -5.37 3.30 -4.12
CA ALA A 106 -4.19 3.69 -3.36
C ALA A 106 -3.47 2.44 -2.85
N ALA A 107 -2.20 2.58 -2.50
CA ALA A 107 -1.43 1.49 -1.92
C ALA A 107 -0.44 1.95 -0.86
N GLY A 108 -0.12 1.06 0.06
CA GLY A 108 1.02 1.14 0.97
C GLY A 108 1.83 -0.15 0.87
N PHE A 109 3.13 -0.05 0.61
CA PHE A 109 4.00 -1.21 0.43
C PHE A 109 5.10 -1.23 1.48
N HIS A 110 5.09 -2.28 2.30
CA HIS A 110 6.26 -2.69 3.05
C HIS A 110 7.19 -3.50 2.14
N LEU A 111 8.44 -3.07 1.98
CA LEU A 111 9.38 -3.69 1.03
C LEU A 111 10.23 -4.80 1.67
N SER A 112 10.25 -4.90 3.00
CA SER A 112 11.07 -5.87 3.75
C SER A 112 10.22 -6.88 4.55
N CYS A 113 10.68 -7.28 5.75
CA CYS A 113 10.04 -8.26 6.65
C CYS A 113 9.26 -7.60 7.79
#